data_AF-H0T5Q2-F1
#
_entry.id   AF-H0T5Q2-F1
#
_cell.length_a   1.000
_cell.length_b   1.000
_cell.length_c   1.000
_cell.angle_alpha   90.00
_cell.angle_beta   90.00
_cell.angle_gamma   90.00
#
_symmetry.space_group_name_H-M   'P 1'
#
loop_
_entity.id
_entity.type
_entity.pdbx_description
1 polymer ?
#
loop_
_entity_poly.entity_id
_entity_poly.type
_entity_poly.pdbx_seq_one_letter_code
_entity_poly.pdbx_strand_id
1 'polypeptide(L)' 'MKQSDIFRENADNCVQLAERADSDPAFRRYTRMAQGWRALAFEQDWLDGEMTPVSNRWAGAIRD' A
#
# COMPACT_ATOMS: atom_id res chain seq x y z
N MET A 1 4.66 -15.59 -7.88
CA MET A 1 4.43 -14.25 -7.31
C MET A 1 3.03 -13.83 -7.70
N LYS A 2 2.18 -13.49 -6.74
CA LYS A 2 0.81 -13.02 -6.99
C LYS A 2 0.80 -11.54 -7.34
N GLN A 3 -0.31 -11.04 -7.88
CA GLN A 3 -0.45 -9.62 -8.21
C GLN A 3 -0.36 -8.73 -6.95
N SER A 4 -0.92 -9.19 -5.83
CA SER A 4 -0.79 -8.49 -4.54
C SER A 4 0.65 -8.44 -4.03
N ASP A 5 1.47 -9.47 -4.30
CA ASP A 5 2.90 -9.46 -3.97
C ASP A 5 3.66 -8.39 -4.76
N ILE A 6 3.36 -8.23 -6.05
CA ILE A 6 3.95 -7.17 -6.90
C ILE A 6 3.62 -5.79 -6.34
N PHE A 7 2.37 -5.59 -5.90
CA PHE A 7 1.97 -4.33 -5.29
C PHE A 7 2.68 -4.08 -3.95
N ARG A 8 2.92 -5.10 -3.13
CA ARG A 8 3.73 -4.96 -1.90
C ARG A 8 5.17 -4.59 -2.21
N GLU A 9 5.78 -5.23 -3.19
CA GLU A 9 7.15 -4.91 -3.62
C GLU A 9 7.25 -3.45 -4.10
N ASN A 10 6.27 -2.98 -4.88
CA ASN A 10 6.21 -1.58 -5.29
C ASN A 10 6.08 -0.62 -4.11
N ALA A 11 5.30 -1.00 -3.09
CA ALA A 11 5.17 -0.22 -1.87
C ALA A 11 6.51 -0.12 -1.13
N ASP A 12 7.22 -1.24 -0.98
CA ASP A 12 8.52 -1.27 -0.31
C ASP A 12 9.59 -0.50 -1.06
N ASN A 13 9.58 -0.56 -2.40
CA ASN A 13 10.43 0.29 -3.24
C ASN A 13 10.13 1.78 -3.03
N CYS A 14 8.86 2.16 -2.91
CA CYS A 14 8.49 3.54 -2.60
C CYS A 14 8.95 3.95 -1.18
N VAL A 15 8.92 3.06 -0.20
CA VAL A 15 9.48 3.35 1.14
C VAL A 15 10.98 3.62 1.06
N GLN A 16 11.74 2.78 0.35
CA GLN A 16 13.18 2.99 0.17
C GLN A 16 13.50 4.31 -0.56
N LEU A 17 12.67 4.72 -1.52
CA LEU A 17 12.80 6.01 -2.19
C LEU A 17 12.47 7.18 -1.24
N ALA A 18 11.47 7.02 -0.38
CA ALA A 18 11.14 8.02 0.64
C ALA A 18 12.31 8.21 1.62
N GLU A 19 12.88 7.13 2.15
CA GLU A 19 14.02 7.16 3.08
C GLU A 19 15.25 7.88 2.52
N ARG A 20 15.43 7.85 1.20
CA ARG A 20 16.56 8.48 0.49
C ARG A 20 16.21 9.84 -0.12
N ALA A 21 15.02 10.36 0.12
CA ALA A 21 14.58 11.60 -0.52
C ALA A 21 15.28 12.83 0.06
N ASP A 22 15.90 13.63 -0.79
CA ASP A 22 16.61 14.86 -0.40
C ASP A 22 15.70 16.06 -0.10
N SER A 23 14.38 15.86 -0.08
CA SER A 23 13.42 16.94 0.20
C SER A 23 12.12 16.41 0.79
N ASP A 24 11.48 17.24 1.64
CA ASP A 24 10.19 16.93 2.25
C ASP A 24 9.07 16.68 1.20
N PRO A 25 8.97 17.44 0.09
CA PRO A 25 8.01 17.13 -0.97
C PRO A 25 8.22 15.75 -1.62
N ALA A 26 9.47 15.36 -1.87
CA ALA A 26 9.79 14.06 -2.46
C ALA A 26 9.50 12.91 -1.48
N PHE A 27 9.88 13.08 -0.20
CA PHE A 27 9.53 12.15 0.87
C PHE A 27 8.01 11.90 0.90
N ARG A 28 7.20 12.96 1.03
CA ARG A 28 5.73 12.87 1.07
C ARG A 28 5.14 12.22 -0.17
N ARG A 29 5.70 12.50 -1.35
CA ARG A 29 5.25 11.88 -2.61
C ARG A 29 5.44 10.36 -2.55
N TYR A 30 6.63 9.89 -2.20
CA TYR A 30 6.93 8.47 -2.15
C TYR A 30 6.17 7.75 -1.04
N THR A 31 5.97 8.38 0.13
CA THR A 31 5.12 7.84 1.20
C THR A 31 3.68 7.61 0.72
N ARG A 32 3.08 8.59 0.03
CA ARG A 32 1.71 8.44 -0.52
C ARG A 32 1.63 7.35 -1.58
N MET A 33 2.66 7.22 -2.42
CA MET A 33 2.72 6.12 -3.39
C MET A 33 2.79 4.76 -2.70
N ALA A 34 3.60 4.62 -1.63
CA ALA A 34 3.68 3.40 -0.86
C ALA A 34 2.33 3.02 -0.23
N GLN A 35 1.60 4.00 0.32
CA GLN A 35 0.24 3.79 0.85
C GLN A 35 -0.73 3.34 -0.26
N GLY A 36 -0.69 3.97 -1.43
CA GLY A 36 -1.51 3.58 -2.58
C GLY A 36 -1.25 2.15 -3.03
N TRP A 37 0.01 1.74 -3.14
CA TRP A 37 0.38 0.37 -3.49
C TRP A 37 -0.08 -0.65 -2.43
N ARG A 38 0.02 -0.33 -1.13
CA ARG A 38 -0.49 -1.20 -0.07
C ARG A 38 -2.01 -1.36 -0.13
N ALA A 39 -2.74 -0.28 -0.43
CA ALA A 39 -4.19 -0.35 -0.61
C ALA A 39 -4.56 -1.26 -1.80
N LEU A 40 -3.83 -1.16 -2.92
CA LEU A 40 -4.03 -2.05 -4.07
C LEU A 40 -3.70 -3.51 -3.74
N ALA A 41 -2.63 -3.78 -3.00
CA ALA A 41 -2.30 -5.14 -2.56
C ALA A 41 -3.42 -5.74 -1.69
N PHE A 42 -3.96 -4.95 -0.77
CA PHE A 42 -5.07 -5.34 0.08
C PHE A 42 -6.33 -5.64 -0.72
N GLU A 43 -6.71 -4.74 -1.63
CA GLU A 43 -7.89 -4.93 -2.48
C GLU A 43 -7.73 -6.17 -3.37
N GLN A 44 -6.52 -6.42 -3.89
CA GLN A 44 -6.24 -7.59 -4.71
C GLN A 44 -6.40 -8.89 -3.92
N ASP A 45 -5.91 -8.95 -2.68
CA ASP A 45 -6.14 -10.13 -1.82
C ASP A 45 -7.63 -10.34 -1.52
N TRP A 46 -8.40 -9.26 -1.38
CA TRP A 46 -9.85 -9.35 -1.21
C TRP A 46 -10.54 -9.90 -2.48
N LEU A 47 -10.18 -9.37 -3.65
CA LEU A 47 -10.71 -9.83 -4.95
C LEU A 47 -10.34 -11.29 -5.25
N ASP A 48 -9.15 -11.71 -4.85
CA ASP A 48 -8.66 -13.08 -5.04
C ASP A 48 -9.24 -14.07 -4.02
N GLY A 49 -10.04 -13.59 -3.06
CA GLY A 49 -10.65 -14.41 -2.00
C GLY A 49 -9.66 -14.89 -0.94
N GLU A 50 -8.44 -14.34 -0.92
CA GLU A 50 -7.38 -14.65 0.03
C GLU A 50 -7.63 -13.98 1.39
N MET A 51 -8.49 -12.94 1.41
CA MET A 51 -8.97 -12.31 2.63
C MET A 51 -10.47 -12.54 2.80
N THR A 52 -10.86 -13.21 3.89
CA THR A 52 -12.26 -13.26 4.30
C THR A 52 -12.74 -11.84 4.62
N PRO A 53 -13.91 -11.40 4.11
CA PRO A 53 -14.46 -10.09 4.45
C PRO A 53 -14.72 -10.03 5.97
N VAL A 54 -13.79 -9.44 6.72
CA VAL A 54 -14.01 -9.18 8.14
C VAL A 54 -15.06 -8.08 8.23
N SER A 55 -16.23 -8.44 8.74
CA SER A 55 -17.35 -7.54 8.97
C SER A 55 -16.87 -6.30 9.74
N ASN A 56 -16.83 -5.18 9.02
CA ASN A 56 -16.98 -3.82 9.55
C ASN A 56 -15.87 -3.20 10.43
N ARG A 57 -14.63 -3.72 10.47
CA ARG A 57 -13.52 -3.02 11.17
C ARG A 57 -12.62 -2.14 10.28
N TRP A 58 -12.68 -2.27 8.96
CA TRP A 58 -11.76 -1.60 8.03
C TRP A 58 -12.26 -0.27 7.43
N ALA A 59 -13.52 0.11 7.67
CA ALA A 59 -14.05 1.40 7.21
C ALA A 59 -13.34 2.62 7.84
N GLY A 60 -12.60 2.44 8.95
CA GLY A 60 -11.86 3.51 9.61
C GLY A 60 -10.43 3.71 9.11
N ALA A 61 -9.74 2.65 8.68
CA ALA A 61 -8.29 2.70 8.40
C ALA A 61 -7.93 3.30 7.02
N ILE A 62 -8.91 3.48 6.14
CA ILE A 62 -8.73 4.10 4.81
C ILE A 62 -8.92 5.63 4.85
N ARG A 63 -9.34 6.18 6.01
CA ARG A 63 -9.67 7.61 6.16
C ARG A 63 -8.63 8.46 6.88
N ASP A 64 -7.57 7.86 7.43
CA ASP A 64 -6.54 8.57 8.21
C ASP A 64 -5.15 8.52 7.55
#